data_AF-A0AAV4B718-F1
#
_entry.id   AF-A0AAV4B718-F1
#
_cell.length_a   1.000
_cell.length_b   1.000
_cell.length_c   1.000
_cell.angle_alpha   90.00
_cell.angle_beta   90.00
_cell.angle_gamma   90.00
#
_symmetry.space_group_name_H-M   'P 1'
#
loop_
_entity.id
_entity.type
_entity.pdbx_description
1 polymer ?
#
loop_
_entity_poly.entity_id
_entity_poly.type
_entity_poly.pdbx_seq_one_letter_code
_entity_poly.pdbx_strand_id
1 'polypeptide(L)'
;MAQGLASPPEIFRDLQSRVRSKLEKNHSDIPDSERACKDIAYQLVKENPRIQVILGGGRRNFLPQNSTEPNRSEARRTDGLNLVEEWKQEKMSHGFTHSYVYDKEGFDRVNPTNTDYLLGLFTRSHMEYEAEHDNTKEPSMAEMTSKAIQILSKNPNGFYLGRIDHANHANKAHKTFADVEAMNQAVHNAQRLTSDRETQIVVTADHTHVLALAGYASRGHNILGLSTVDGELNTYRASDDKPYTTVIFGNGPGWSSDPRPNLTEVDTSKECFNSVHLRCFGCRCYCFFHQNKYAHLLNHE
;
A
#
# COMPACT_ATOMS: atom_id res chain seq x y z
N MET A 1 -6.95 -5.46 -3.39
CA MET A 1 -6.31 -4.18 -3.73
C MET A 1 -4.92 -4.45 -4.27
N ALA A 2 -4.74 -4.34 -5.59
CA ALA A 2 -3.46 -4.61 -6.24
C ALA A 2 -2.84 -3.28 -6.64
N GLN A 3 -2.10 -2.67 -5.70
CA GLN A 3 -1.11 -1.67 -6.10
C GLN A 3 0.09 -2.44 -6.64
N GLY A 4 0.55 -2.13 -7.85
CA GLY A 4 1.66 -2.83 -8.49
C GLY A 4 2.96 -2.71 -7.68
N LEU A 5 3.20 -3.62 -6.73
CA LEU A 5 4.40 -3.81 -5.92
C LEU A 5 4.68 -5.31 -5.77
N ALA A 6 5.86 -5.63 -5.20
CA ALA A 6 6.58 -6.90 -5.29
C ALA A 6 5.87 -8.17 -4.80
N SER A 7 4.73 -8.04 -4.14
CA SER A 7 4.04 -9.15 -3.50
C SER A 7 2.56 -9.19 -3.92
N PRO A 8 2.21 -9.47 -5.19
CA PRO A 8 0.89 -10.04 -5.45
C PRO A 8 0.75 -11.27 -4.54
N PRO A 9 -0.38 -11.46 -3.83
CA PRO A 9 -0.68 -12.77 -3.25
C PRO A 9 -0.36 -13.86 -4.26
N GLU A 10 0.21 -14.99 -3.83
CA GLU A 10 0.54 -16.13 -4.70
C GLU A 10 -0.65 -16.61 -5.57
N ILE A 11 -1.87 -16.21 -5.20
CA ILE A 11 -3.10 -16.28 -5.99
C ILE A 11 -2.93 -15.74 -7.44
N PHE A 12 -1.95 -14.87 -7.70
CA PHE A 12 -1.75 -14.21 -9.00
C PHE A 12 -0.47 -14.64 -9.75
N ARG A 13 0.17 -15.77 -9.39
CA ARG A 13 1.49 -16.08 -9.95
C ARG A 13 1.60 -17.48 -10.58
N ASP A 14 1.69 -17.49 -11.92
CA ASP A 14 2.43 -18.50 -12.71
C ASP A 14 3.84 -18.01 -13.11
N LEU A 15 4.33 -16.95 -12.44
CA LEU A 15 5.50 -16.18 -12.88
C LEU A 15 6.67 -16.21 -11.89
N GLN A 16 7.07 -17.41 -11.44
CA GLN A 16 8.27 -17.58 -10.60
C GLN A 16 9.45 -18.35 -11.20
N SER A 17 9.44 -18.72 -12.49
CA SER A 17 10.61 -19.46 -13.01
C SER A 17 11.63 -18.65 -13.81
N ARG A 18 11.37 -17.41 -14.30
CA ARG A 18 12.30 -16.84 -15.32
C ARG A 18 12.77 -15.38 -15.33
N VAL A 19 12.33 -14.43 -14.50
CA VAL A 19 12.90 -13.05 -14.60
C VAL A 19 13.27 -12.45 -13.23
N ARG A 20 14.57 -12.15 -13.09
CA ARG A 20 15.20 -11.54 -11.90
C ARG A 20 15.00 -10.02 -11.87
N SER A 21 14.75 -9.50 -10.67
CA SER A 21 15.00 -8.12 -10.19
C SER A 21 14.15 -6.93 -10.69
N LYS A 22 13.35 -7.04 -11.75
CA LYS A 22 12.41 -5.97 -12.13
C LYS A 22 10.99 -6.52 -12.28
N LEU A 23 10.03 -5.90 -11.58
CA LEU A 23 8.61 -6.19 -11.76
C LEU A 23 8.15 -5.58 -13.07
N GLU A 24 7.86 -6.42 -14.05
CA GLU A 24 7.33 -6.02 -15.36
C GLU A 24 5.84 -5.70 -15.24
N LYS A 25 5.54 -4.53 -14.68
CA LYS A 25 4.16 -4.09 -14.38
C LYS A 25 3.40 -3.70 -15.64
N ASN A 26 4.11 -3.40 -16.71
CA ASN A 26 3.59 -2.93 -17.99
C ASN A 26 4.37 -3.56 -19.14
N HIS A 27 3.75 -3.70 -20.31
CA HIS A 27 4.43 -4.14 -21.53
C HIS A 27 5.72 -3.33 -21.81
N SER A 28 5.77 -2.03 -21.55
CA SER A 28 6.98 -1.21 -21.71
C SER A 28 8.16 -1.61 -20.83
N ASP A 29 7.91 -2.35 -19.75
CA ASP A 29 8.93 -2.79 -18.81
C ASP A 29 9.56 -4.14 -19.25
N ILE A 30 8.94 -4.86 -20.19
CA ILE A 30 9.41 -6.15 -20.73
C ILE A 30 10.52 -5.91 -21.78
N PRO A 31 11.70 -6.55 -21.66
CA PRO A 31 12.73 -6.52 -22.69
C PRO A 31 12.24 -7.06 -24.03
N ASP A 32 12.76 -6.53 -25.15
CA ASP A 32 12.31 -6.95 -26.48
C ASP A 32 12.55 -8.45 -26.75
N SER A 33 13.59 -9.03 -26.15
CA SER A 33 13.88 -10.48 -26.21
C SER A 33 12.83 -11.36 -25.50
N GLU A 34 11.95 -10.76 -24.70
CA GLU A 34 11.01 -11.44 -23.82
C GLU A 34 9.56 -11.02 -24.08
N ARG A 35 9.26 -10.40 -25.23
CA ARG A 35 7.90 -9.93 -25.62
C ARG A 35 6.82 -11.02 -25.64
N ALA A 36 7.20 -12.29 -25.57
CA ALA A 36 6.27 -13.40 -25.37
C ALA A 36 5.67 -13.44 -23.96
N CYS A 37 6.38 -12.91 -22.95
CA CYS A 37 5.93 -12.79 -21.56
C CYS A 37 4.76 -11.80 -21.45
N LYS A 38 3.86 -12.05 -20.50
CA LYS A 38 2.73 -11.16 -20.21
C LYS A 38 3.04 -10.29 -19.02
N ASP A 39 2.79 -8.98 -19.13
CA ASP A 39 2.97 -8.06 -18.01
C ASP A 39 1.89 -8.26 -16.93
N ILE A 40 2.15 -7.78 -15.71
CA ILE A 40 1.25 -7.97 -14.57
C ILE A 40 -0.13 -7.34 -14.83
N ALA A 41 -0.22 -6.17 -15.45
CA ALA A 41 -1.50 -5.54 -15.74
C ALA A 41 -2.32 -6.38 -16.74
N TYR A 42 -1.66 -6.97 -17.74
CA TYR A 42 -2.28 -7.92 -18.66
C TYR A 42 -2.82 -9.15 -17.91
N GLN A 43 -2.01 -9.81 -17.08
CA GLN A 43 -2.42 -11.00 -16.34
C GLN A 43 -3.59 -10.71 -15.39
N LEU A 44 -3.56 -9.55 -14.71
CA LEU A 44 -4.64 -9.13 -13.82
C LEU A 44 -5.99 -9.02 -14.55
N VAL A 45 -5.99 -8.52 -15.79
CA VAL A 45 -7.23 -8.28 -16.55
C VAL A 45 -7.64 -9.49 -17.37
N LYS A 46 -6.72 -10.11 -18.11
CA LYS A 46 -7.02 -11.13 -19.12
C LYS A 46 -6.93 -12.55 -18.58
N GLU A 47 -6.03 -12.81 -17.63
CA GLU A 47 -5.82 -14.16 -17.09
C GLU A 47 -6.57 -14.38 -15.76
N ASN A 48 -6.90 -13.30 -15.06
CA ASN A 48 -7.65 -13.34 -13.80
C ASN A 48 -8.98 -12.57 -13.88
N PRO A 49 -9.84 -12.84 -14.88
CA PRO A 49 -11.06 -12.04 -15.07
C PRO A 49 -12.02 -12.14 -13.88
N ARG A 50 -11.98 -13.21 -13.07
CA ARG A 50 -12.94 -13.41 -11.98
C ARG A 50 -12.72 -12.54 -10.75
N ILE A 51 -11.68 -11.69 -10.72
CA ILE A 51 -11.49 -10.74 -9.62
C ILE A 51 -12.60 -9.68 -9.68
N GLN A 52 -13.47 -9.70 -8.68
CA GLN A 52 -14.62 -8.80 -8.61
C GLN A 52 -14.25 -7.36 -8.27
N VAL A 53 -13.27 -7.14 -7.39
CA VAL A 53 -12.92 -5.79 -6.93
C VAL A 53 -11.41 -5.54 -7.02
N ILE A 54 -11.03 -4.57 -7.85
CA ILE A 54 -9.65 -4.10 -8.03
C ILE A 54 -9.66 -2.60 -7.74
N LEU A 55 -9.04 -2.19 -6.63
CA LEU A 55 -8.95 -0.78 -6.20
C LEU A 55 -7.48 -0.44 -5.91
N GLY A 56 -7.03 0.70 -6.42
CA GLY A 56 -5.68 1.22 -6.17
C GLY A 56 -5.26 2.29 -7.18
N GLY A 57 -3.94 2.52 -7.27
CA GLY A 57 -3.33 3.31 -8.34
C GLY A 57 -2.92 2.45 -9.54
N GLY A 58 -2.09 3.01 -10.41
CA GLY A 58 -1.37 2.28 -11.44
C GLY A 58 -1.97 2.40 -12.84
N ARG A 59 -2.87 3.36 -13.04
CA ARG A 59 -3.61 3.57 -14.31
C ARG A 59 -2.71 3.60 -15.54
N ARG A 60 -1.49 4.14 -15.41
CA ARG A 60 -0.52 4.18 -16.52
C ARG A 60 -0.22 2.82 -17.14
N ASN A 61 -0.38 1.75 -16.37
CA ASN A 61 -0.04 0.40 -16.79
C ASN A 61 -1.14 -0.26 -17.66
N PHE A 62 -2.35 0.31 -17.66
CA PHE A 62 -3.54 -0.24 -18.32
C PHE A 62 -3.87 0.44 -19.64
N LEU A 63 -3.37 1.67 -19.86
CA LEU A 63 -3.70 2.49 -21.01
C LEU A 63 -2.57 2.49 -22.05
N PRO A 64 -2.89 2.49 -23.35
CA PRO A 64 -1.91 2.64 -24.42
C PRO A 64 -1.44 4.10 -24.54
N GLN A 65 -0.23 4.28 -25.06
CA GLN A 65 0.37 5.62 -25.24
C GLN A 65 -0.49 6.57 -26.09
N ASN A 66 -1.33 6.03 -26.97
CA ASN A 66 -2.27 6.79 -27.82
C ASN A 66 -3.68 6.91 -27.24
N SER A 67 -3.89 6.56 -25.96
CA SER A 67 -5.21 6.63 -25.32
C SER A 67 -5.78 8.05 -25.33
N THR A 68 -7.09 8.16 -25.56
CA THR A 68 -7.85 9.42 -25.52
C THR A 68 -8.52 9.68 -24.17
N GLU A 69 -8.37 8.78 -23.20
CA GLU A 69 -8.96 8.88 -21.85
C GLU A 69 -8.50 10.15 -21.09
N PRO A 70 -9.32 10.70 -20.18
CA PRO A 70 -8.91 11.79 -19.30
C PRO A 70 -7.63 11.45 -18.50
N ASN A 71 -6.74 12.43 -18.32
CA ASN A 71 -5.44 12.28 -17.62
C ASN A 71 -4.47 11.27 -18.28
N ARG A 72 -4.53 11.12 -19.61
CA ARG A 72 -3.65 10.26 -20.44
C ARG A 72 -2.15 10.55 -20.41
N SER A 73 -1.72 11.66 -19.79
CA SER A 73 -0.41 12.30 -20.01
C SER A 73 0.77 11.38 -19.81
N GLU A 74 0.56 10.21 -19.21
CA GLU A 74 1.63 9.33 -18.82
C GLU A 74 1.28 7.84 -18.94
N ALA A 75 0.35 7.48 -19.83
CA ALA A 75 0.06 6.11 -20.24
C ALA A 75 1.31 5.45 -20.85
N ARG A 76 1.55 4.17 -20.54
CA ARG A 76 2.84 3.51 -20.86
C ARG A 76 2.75 2.32 -21.79
N ARG A 77 1.57 1.71 -22.03
CA ARG A 77 1.51 0.48 -22.83
C ARG A 77 1.94 0.73 -24.28
N THR A 78 2.88 -0.09 -24.76
CA THR A 78 3.45 -0.04 -26.12
C THR A 78 2.89 -1.11 -27.06
N ASP A 79 2.01 -1.98 -26.58
CA ASP A 79 1.32 -3.02 -27.37
C ASP A 79 -0.01 -2.55 -27.98
N GLY A 80 -0.38 -1.28 -27.76
CA GLY A 80 -1.63 -0.70 -28.25
C GLY A 80 -2.89 -1.16 -27.52
N LEU A 81 -2.78 -2.02 -26.51
CA LEU A 81 -3.93 -2.52 -25.77
C LEU A 81 -4.47 -1.48 -24.78
N ASN A 82 -5.78 -1.32 -24.73
CA ASN A 82 -6.47 -0.63 -23.64
C ASN A 82 -7.12 -1.64 -22.70
N LEU A 83 -6.40 -2.00 -21.64
CA LEU A 83 -6.84 -3.03 -20.71
C LEU A 83 -8.08 -2.63 -19.88
N VAL A 84 -8.36 -1.33 -19.74
CA VAL A 84 -9.61 -0.87 -19.11
C VAL A 84 -10.79 -1.25 -20.00
N GLU A 85 -10.69 -0.99 -21.31
CA GLU A 85 -11.75 -1.36 -22.26
C GLU A 85 -11.88 -2.87 -22.41
N GLU A 86 -10.77 -3.61 -22.47
CA GLU A 86 -10.77 -5.07 -22.47
C GLU A 86 -11.48 -5.65 -21.24
N TRP A 87 -11.25 -5.06 -20.06
CA TRP A 87 -11.92 -5.46 -18.83
C TRP A 87 -13.43 -5.18 -18.91
N LYS A 88 -13.84 -3.97 -19.32
CA LYS A 88 -15.27 -3.61 -19.48
C LYS A 88 -15.99 -4.53 -20.45
N GLN A 89 -15.39 -4.78 -21.62
CA GLN A 89 -15.95 -5.65 -22.66
C GLN A 89 -16.12 -7.08 -22.17
N GLU A 90 -15.16 -7.60 -21.40
CA GLU A 90 -15.26 -8.94 -20.83
C GLU A 90 -16.38 -9.04 -19.77
N LYS A 91 -16.62 -8.01 -18.95
CA LYS A 91 -17.77 -8.00 -18.03
C LYS A 91 -19.08 -7.90 -18.77
N MET A 92 -19.15 -7.05 -19.78
CA MET A 92 -20.33 -6.86 -20.61
C MET A 92 -20.70 -8.16 -21.36
N SER A 93 -19.73 -8.88 -21.92
CA SER A 93 -19.99 -10.12 -22.68
C SER A 93 -20.57 -11.26 -21.82
N HIS A 94 -20.28 -11.25 -20.51
CA HIS A 94 -20.84 -12.20 -19.55
C HIS A 94 -22.10 -11.69 -18.83
N GLY A 95 -22.61 -10.51 -19.19
CA GLY A 95 -23.81 -9.93 -18.61
C GLY A 95 -23.65 -9.44 -17.17
N PHE A 96 -22.43 -9.18 -16.72
CA PHE A 96 -22.17 -8.65 -15.37
C PHE A 96 -22.31 -7.13 -15.31
N THR A 97 -22.91 -6.64 -14.21
CA THR A 97 -22.89 -5.21 -13.92
C THR A 97 -21.48 -4.82 -13.48
N HIS A 98 -20.94 -3.76 -14.07
CA HIS A 98 -19.56 -3.35 -13.79
C HIS A 98 -19.42 -1.83 -13.72
N SER A 99 -18.40 -1.35 -13.03
CA SER A 99 -18.06 0.07 -12.95
C SER A 99 -16.56 0.26 -13.00
N TYR A 100 -16.12 1.16 -13.89
CA TYR A 100 -14.76 1.67 -13.90
C TYR A 100 -14.77 3.09 -13.33
N VAL A 101 -13.95 3.34 -12.31
CA VAL A 101 -13.84 4.64 -11.64
C VAL A 101 -12.38 5.02 -11.49
N TYR A 102 -12.11 6.33 -11.45
CA TYR A 102 -10.74 6.81 -11.52
C TYR A 102 -10.50 8.07 -10.66
N ASP A 103 -11.49 8.48 -9.88
CA ASP A 103 -11.45 9.58 -8.93
C ASP A 103 -12.39 9.28 -7.76
N LYS A 104 -12.33 10.13 -6.73
CA LYS A 104 -13.20 10.04 -5.54
C LYS A 104 -14.68 10.13 -5.89
N GLU A 105 -15.03 11.07 -6.77
CA GLU A 105 -16.43 11.30 -7.13
C GLU A 105 -17.06 10.08 -7.81
N GLY A 106 -16.35 9.47 -8.77
CA GLY A 106 -16.75 8.23 -9.39
C GLY A 106 -16.87 7.10 -8.38
N PHE A 107 -15.89 6.97 -7.48
CA PHE A 107 -15.92 5.96 -6.41
C PHE A 107 -17.14 6.09 -5.49
N ASP A 108 -17.48 7.31 -5.09
CA ASP A 108 -18.61 7.59 -4.19
C ASP A 108 -19.96 7.25 -4.83
N ARG A 109 -20.09 7.49 -6.14
CA ARG A 109 -21.30 7.16 -6.91
C ARG A 109 -21.51 5.66 -7.11
N VAL A 110 -20.49 4.81 -6.93
CA VAL A 110 -20.66 3.36 -7.07
C VAL A 110 -21.62 2.84 -6.02
N ASN A 111 -22.75 2.30 -6.48
CA ASN A 111 -23.69 1.59 -5.63
C ASN A 111 -23.25 0.11 -5.49
N PRO A 112 -22.71 -0.30 -4.32
CA PRO A 112 -22.18 -1.65 -4.16
C PRO A 112 -23.25 -2.74 -4.28
N THR A 113 -24.53 -2.43 -4.06
CA THR A 113 -25.61 -3.43 -4.21
C THR A 113 -25.76 -3.88 -5.67
N ASN A 114 -25.58 -2.94 -6.61
CA ASN A 114 -25.89 -3.13 -8.03
C ASN A 114 -24.64 -3.22 -8.91
N THR A 115 -23.47 -3.43 -8.31
CA THR A 115 -22.19 -3.57 -9.02
C THR A 115 -21.59 -4.92 -8.72
N ASP A 116 -21.41 -5.78 -9.73
CA ASP A 116 -20.80 -7.10 -9.57
C ASP A 116 -19.28 -7.03 -9.68
N TYR A 117 -18.78 -6.12 -10.52
CA TYR A 117 -17.35 -5.90 -10.75
C TYR A 117 -16.98 -4.41 -10.67
N LEU A 118 -15.94 -4.10 -9.91
CA LEU A 118 -15.44 -2.74 -9.72
C LEU A 118 -13.93 -2.66 -10.02
N LEU A 119 -13.57 -1.82 -10.99
CA LEU A 119 -12.19 -1.43 -11.27
C LEU A 119 -11.99 0.05 -10.94
N GLY A 120 -11.26 0.32 -9.86
CA GLY A 120 -10.90 1.67 -9.40
C GLY A 120 -9.41 1.92 -9.56
N LEU A 121 -9.03 2.83 -10.46
CA LEU A 121 -7.63 3.21 -10.72
C LEU A 121 -7.43 4.71 -10.48
N PHE A 122 -7.25 5.10 -9.22
CA PHE A 122 -7.37 6.50 -8.75
C PHE A 122 -6.20 7.40 -9.13
N THR A 123 -4.99 6.83 -9.23
CA THR A 123 -3.80 7.58 -9.64
C THR A 123 -3.08 6.91 -10.79
N ARG A 124 -2.20 7.69 -11.42
CA ARG A 124 -1.32 7.19 -12.46
C ARG A 124 -0.43 6.04 -11.98
N SER A 125 0.19 6.18 -10.81
CA SER A 125 1.21 5.24 -10.30
C SER A 125 0.82 4.72 -8.91
N HIS A 126 1.46 5.18 -7.84
CA HIS A 126 1.00 4.86 -6.48
C HIS A 126 -0.07 5.88 -6.08
N MET A 127 -0.99 5.47 -5.20
CA MET A 127 -1.84 6.44 -4.50
C MET A 127 -0.96 7.31 -3.61
N GLU A 128 -1.49 8.46 -3.17
CA GLU A 128 -0.75 9.34 -2.28
C GLU A 128 -0.56 8.65 -0.92
N TYR A 129 0.47 9.07 -0.18
CA TYR A 129 0.60 8.65 1.22
C TYR A 129 -0.57 9.22 2.00
N GLU A 130 -1.05 8.53 3.05
CA GLU A 130 -2.23 8.99 3.80
C GLU A 130 -2.02 10.39 4.38
N ALA A 131 -0.79 10.73 4.78
CA ALA A 131 -0.45 12.06 5.30
C ALA A 131 -0.60 13.19 4.26
N GLU A 132 -0.47 12.89 2.97
CA GLU A 132 -0.61 13.85 1.86
C GLU A 132 -1.96 13.72 1.13
N HIS A 133 -2.80 12.77 1.57
CA HIS A 133 -3.98 12.32 0.85
C HIS A 133 -5.04 13.41 0.73
N ASP A 134 -5.34 13.80 -0.51
CA ASP A 134 -6.48 14.64 -0.82
C ASP A 134 -7.75 13.79 -0.94
N ASN A 135 -8.51 13.73 0.16
CA ASN A 135 -9.79 13.03 0.26
C ASN A 135 -10.86 13.48 -0.75
N THR A 136 -10.64 14.58 -1.49
CA THR A 136 -11.52 15.02 -2.56
C THR A 136 -11.16 14.43 -3.92
N LYS A 137 -9.95 13.87 -4.08
CA LYS A 137 -9.43 13.34 -5.35
C LYS A 137 -9.36 11.82 -5.40
N GLU A 138 -9.01 11.18 -4.31
CA GLU A 138 -8.94 9.72 -4.21
C GLU A 138 -9.56 9.19 -2.91
N PRO A 139 -10.11 7.97 -2.89
CA PRO A 139 -10.66 7.39 -1.68
C PRO A 139 -9.57 6.96 -0.70
N SER A 140 -9.87 7.01 0.59
CA SER A 140 -8.97 6.48 1.62
C SER A 140 -8.92 4.96 1.58
N MET A 141 -7.91 4.41 2.23
CA MET A 141 -7.77 2.96 2.39
C MET A 141 -8.97 2.32 3.09
N ALA A 142 -9.51 3.01 4.10
CA ALA A 142 -10.66 2.56 4.87
C ALA A 142 -11.94 2.59 4.03
N GLU A 143 -12.11 3.59 3.16
CA GLU A 143 -13.24 3.67 2.22
C GLU A 143 -13.18 2.55 1.17
N MET A 144 -12.02 2.34 0.55
CA MET A 144 -11.81 1.27 -0.43
C MET A 144 -12.11 -0.11 0.17
N THR A 145 -11.67 -0.35 1.41
CA THR A 145 -11.93 -1.60 2.14
C THR A 145 -13.43 -1.80 2.35
N SER A 146 -14.13 -0.77 2.83
CA SER A 146 -15.58 -0.83 3.06
C SER A 146 -16.35 -1.14 1.77
N LYS A 147 -16.05 -0.42 0.68
CA LYS A 147 -16.72 -0.64 -0.62
C LYS A 147 -16.44 -2.04 -1.18
N ALA A 148 -15.20 -2.52 -1.05
CA ALA A 148 -14.83 -3.86 -1.48
C ALA A 148 -15.61 -4.94 -0.72
N ILE A 149 -15.70 -4.84 0.61
CA ILE A 149 -16.46 -5.78 1.44
C ILE A 149 -17.93 -5.76 1.05
N GLN A 150 -18.54 -4.57 0.86
CA GLN A 150 -19.94 -4.45 0.48
C GLN A 150 -20.28 -5.11 -0.87
N ILE A 151 -19.36 -5.07 -1.84
CA ILE A 151 -19.54 -5.74 -3.14
C ILE A 151 -19.32 -7.25 -3.00
N LEU A 152 -18.24 -7.65 -2.33
CA LEU A 152 -17.82 -9.05 -2.21
C LEU A 152 -18.75 -9.87 -1.30
N SER A 153 -19.33 -9.26 -0.26
CA SER A 153 -20.25 -9.91 0.68
C SER A 153 -21.57 -10.35 0.03
N LYS A 154 -21.85 -9.92 -1.21
CA LYS A 154 -22.97 -10.43 -2.00
C LYS A 154 -22.81 -11.91 -2.38
N ASN A 155 -21.59 -12.44 -2.41
CA ASN A 155 -21.35 -13.85 -2.71
C ASN A 155 -21.62 -14.72 -1.47
N PRO A 156 -22.64 -15.59 -1.48
CA PRO A 156 -22.98 -16.42 -0.33
C PRO A 156 -21.92 -17.48 -0.02
N ASN A 157 -21.01 -17.77 -0.96
CA ASN A 157 -19.90 -18.71 -0.75
C ASN A 157 -18.67 -18.06 -0.10
N GLY A 158 -18.76 -16.78 0.30
CA GLY A 158 -17.66 -16.02 0.87
C GLY A 158 -16.74 -15.37 -0.17
N PHE A 159 -15.68 -14.73 0.32
CA PHE A 159 -14.72 -13.99 -0.50
C PHE A 159 -13.32 -13.94 0.13
N TYR A 160 -12.34 -13.52 -0.67
CA TYR A 160 -10.99 -13.20 -0.21
C TYR A 160 -10.64 -11.75 -0.57
N LEU A 161 -9.98 -11.03 0.34
CA LEU A 161 -9.54 -9.65 0.16
C LEU A 161 -8.10 -9.48 0.66
N GLY A 162 -7.18 -9.04 -0.21
CA GLY A 162 -5.79 -8.73 0.13
C GLY A 162 -5.39 -7.28 -0.18
N ARG A 163 -4.40 -6.74 0.56
CA ARG A 163 -3.82 -5.38 0.40
C ARG A 163 -2.29 -5.42 0.49
N ILE A 164 -1.61 -4.49 -0.18
CA ILE A 164 -0.15 -4.30 -0.20
C ILE A 164 0.13 -2.82 0.06
N ASP A 165 1.15 -2.47 0.85
CA ASP A 165 1.50 -1.08 1.22
C ASP A 165 3.00 -0.74 0.96
N HIS A 166 3.33 0.56 0.86
CA HIS A 166 4.61 1.06 0.32
C HIS A 166 5.41 2.00 1.27
N ALA A 167 4.86 2.40 2.41
CA ALA A 167 5.29 3.58 3.19
C ALA A 167 6.76 3.62 3.60
N ASN A 168 7.34 2.47 3.92
CA ASN A 168 8.57 2.41 4.71
C ASN A 168 9.87 2.65 3.93
N HIS A 169 9.86 2.65 2.59
CA HIS A 169 11.08 2.80 1.80
C HIS A 169 11.69 4.22 1.83
N ALA A 170 10.95 5.24 2.26
CA ALA A 170 11.36 6.64 2.19
C ALA A 170 12.00 7.23 3.47
N ASN A 171 12.13 6.46 4.56
CA ASN A 171 12.51 6.94 5.91
C ASN A 171 11.69 8.12 6.46
N LYS A 172 10.43 8.24 6.05
CA LYS A 172 9.52 9.30 6.53
C LYS A 172 8.62 8.75 7.62
N ALA A 173 9.08 8.80 8.86
CA ALA A 173 8.37 8.23 10.02
C ALA A 173 6.93 8.75 10.16
N HIS A 174 6.71 10.05 9.93
CA HIS A 174 5.37 10.64 9.95
C HIS A 174 4.42 9.94 8.97
N LYS A 175 4.86 9.75 7.72
CA LYS A 175 4.05 9.09 6.68
C LYS A 175 3.85 7.62 6.96
N THR A 176 4.90 6.93 7.44
CA THR A 176 4.80 5.54 7.88
C THR A 176 3.72 5.36 8.94
N PHE A 177 3.68 6.21 9.97
CA PHE A 177 2.66 6.09 11.01
C PHE A 177 1.27 6.47 10.52
N ALA A 178 1.14 7.45 9.61
CA ALA A 178 -0.14 7.76 8.98
C ALA A 178 -0.69 6.56 8.17
N ASP A 179 0.14 5.89 7.37
CA ASP A 179 -0.28 4.72 6.58
C ASP A 179 -0.62 3.51 7.48
N VAL A 180 0.08 3.34 8.61
CA VAL A 180 -0.26 2.33 9.63
C VAL A 180 -1.59 2.64 10.31
N GLU A 181 -1.87 3.92 10.60
CA GLU A 181 -3.16 4.33 11.15
C GLU A 181 -4.30 4.13 10.14
N ALA A 182 -4.10 4.47 8.87
CA ALA A 182 -5.06 4.17 7.81
C ALA A 182 -5.33 2.66 7.68
N MET A 183 -4.29 1.83 7.81
CA MET A 183 -4.45 0.37 7.87
C MET A 183 -5.30 -0.05 9.07
N ASN A 184 -5.03 0.51 10.25
CA ASN A 184 -5.79 0.21 11.46
C ASN A 184 -7.27 0.56 11.29
N GLN A 185 -7.57 1.72 10.68
CA GLN A 185 -8.95 2.11 10.36
C GLN A 185 -9.60 1.19 9.33
N ALA A 186 -8.86 0.73 8.33
CA ALA A 186 -9.35 -0.25 7.36
C ALA A 186 -9.69 -1.60 8.02
N VAL A 187 -8.84 -2.09 8.93
CA VAL A 187 -9.10 -3.30 9.74
C VAL A 187 -10.34 -3.09 10.61
N HIS A 188 -10.46 -1.94 11.28
CA HIS A 188 -11.62 -1.60 12.09
C HIS A 188 -12.92 -1.61 11.26
N ASN A 189 -12.90 -1.03 10.07
CA ASN A 189 -14.04 -1.08 9.15
C ASN A 189 -14.37 -2.51 8.72
N ALA A 190 -13.36 -3.32 8.42
CA ALA A 190 -13.56 -4.73 8.09
C ALA A 190 -14.23 -5.51 9.23
N GLN A 191 -13.78 -5.31 10.47
CA GLN A 191 -14.40 -5.89 11.67
C GLN A 191 -15.85 -5.45 11.85
N ARG A 192 -16.19 -4.18 11.56
CA ARG A 192 -17.58 -3.69 11.64
C ARG A 192 -18.49 -4.24 10.55
N LEU A 193 -17.94 -4.53 9.38
CA LEU A 193 -18.69 -4.95 8.19
C LEU A 193 -18.77 -6.47 8.02
N THR A 194 -18.11 -7.24 8.88
CA THR A 194 -18.05 -8.70 8.80
C THR A 194 -18.36 -9.35 10.15
N SER A 195 -18.82 -10.59 10.12
CA SER A 195 -19.07 -11.38 11.31
C SER A 195 -17.81 -12.13 11.73
N ASP A 196 -17.43 -12.00 13.00
CA ASP A 196 -16.32 -12.72 13.62
C ASP A 196 -16.53 -14.25 13.64
N ARG A 197 -17.77 -14.73 13.47
CA ARG A 197 -18.09 -16.16 13.39
C ARG A 197 -17.71 -16.79 12.05
N GLU A 198 -17.69 -16.01 10.98
CA GLU A 198 -17.63 -16.51 9.60
C GLU A 198 -16.46 -15.93 8.80
N THR A 199 -15.80 -14.90 9.32
CA THR A 199 -14.72 -14.19 8.62
C THR A 199 -13.40 -14.40 9.35
N GLN A 200 -12.32 -14.69 8.63
CA GLN A 200 -10.97 -14.69 9.18
C GLN A 200 -10.27 -13.40 8.72
N ILE A 201 -9.87 -12.55 9.67
CA ILE A 201 -9.04 -11.36 9.39
C ILE A 201 -7.61 -11.70 9.81
N VAL A 202 -6.66 -11.47 8.91
CA VAL A 202 -5.23 -11.65 9.14
C VAL A 202 -4.52 -10.34 8.81
N VAL A 203 -3.74 -9.84 9.77
CA VAL A 203 -2.88 -8.67 9.61
C VAL A 203 -1.44 -9.13 9.81
N THR A 204 -0.62 -8.90 8.79
CA THR A 204 0.81 -9.25 8.80
C THR A 204 1.60 -8.23 7.99
N ALA A 205 2.92 -8.25 8.15
CA ALA A 205 3.85 -7.63 7.22
C ALA A 205 4.38 -8.69 6.25
N ASP A 206 4.89 -8.28 5.09
CA ASP A 206 5.69 -9.12 4.20
C ASP A 206 7.17 -9.12 4.62
N HIS A 207 7.65 -7.97 5.09
CA HIS A 207 8.95 -7.79 5.73
C HIS A 207 8.96 -6.63 6.73
N THR A 208 9.97 -6.60 7.60
CA THR A 208 10.24 -5.44 8.46
C THR A 208 11.03 -4.37 7.70
N HIS A 209 11.18 -3.21 8.35
CA HIS A 209 12.19 -2.22 8.00
C HIS A 209 13.17 -2.02 9.15
N VAL A 210 14.15 -1.16 8.91
CA VAL A 210 15.21 -0.80 9.86
C VAL A 210 14.80 0.32 10.82
N LEU A 211 13.50 0.53 11.01
CA LEU A 211 12.97 1.48 11.98
C LEU A 211 13.23 0.95 13.39
N ALA A 212 13.74 1.80 14.27
CA ALA A 212 13.88 1.51 15.68
C ALA A 212 13.36 2.68 16.54
N LEU A 213 12.83 2.34 17.71
CA LEU A 213 12.52 3.29 18.77
C LEU A 213 13.74 3.36 19.70
N ALA A 214 14.33 4.54 19.82
CA ALA A 214 15.57 4.80 20.52
C ALA A 214 15.38 5.76 21.69
N GLY A 215 16.34 5.69 22.62
CA GLY A 215 16.35 6.51 23.83
C GLY A 215 15.34 6.04 24.88
N TYR A 216 15.19 6.85 25.93
CA TYR A 216 14.37 6.55 27.10
C TYR A 216 13.23 7.58 27.26
N ALA A 217 12.64 8.01 26.14
CA ALA A 217 11.66 9.09 26.14
C ALA A 217 10.53 8.85 27.15
N SER A 218 10.17 9.86 27.94
CA SER A 218 9.09 9.73 28.94
C SER A 218 7.76 9.41 28.28
N ARG A 219 6.91 8.66 28.99
CA ARG A 219 5.55 8.32 28.53
C ARG A 219 4.76 9.58 28.18
N GLY A 220 4.11 9.57 27.02
CA GLY A 220 3.33 10.71 26.52
C GLY A 220 4.12 11.72 25.69
N HIS A 221 5.44 11.52 25.53
CA HIS A 221 6.26 12.28 24.59
C HIS A 221 5.81 12.05 23.13
N ASN A 222 6.01 13.06 22.27
CA ASN A 222 5.73 12.95 20.84
C ASN A 222 6.66 11.92 20.17
N ILE A 223 6.12 10.83 19.63
CA ILE A 223 6.93 9.76 19.02
C ILE A 223 7.84 10.24 17.87
N LEU A 224 7.49 11.32 17.19
CA LEU A 224 8.28 11.94 16.12
C LEU A 224 9.29 12.99 16.63
N GLY A 225 9.27 13.27 17.92
CA GLY A 225 10.11 14.27 18.58
C GLY A 225 11.52 13.80 18.90
N LEU A 226 12.32 14.74 19.42
CA LEU A 226 13.61 14.46 20.05
C LEU A 226 13.39 13.69 21.36
N SER A 227 14.17 12.63 21.59
CA SER A 227 14.04 11.81 22.80
C SER A 227 14.29 12.65 24.06
N THR A 228 13.25 12.87 24.87
CA THR A 228 13.32 13.68 26.11
C THR A 228 12.85 12.90 27.33
N VAL A 229 13.46 13.15 28.48
CA VAL A 229 13.02 12.59 29.76
C VAL A 229 12.48 13.70 30.63
N ASP A 230 11.23 13.53 31.04
CA ASP A 230 10.43 14.49 31.81
C ASP A 230 10.34 15.87 31.14
N GLY A 231 10.35 15.88 29.80
CA GLY A 231 10.34 17.09 28.98
C GLY A 231 11.71 17.71 28.75
N GLU A 232 12.76 17.23 29.41
CA GLU A 232 14.12 17.77 29.31
C GLU A 232 14.92 17.11 28.18
N LEU A 233 15.46 17.95 27.29
CA LEU A 233 16.24 17.52 26.12
C LEU A 233 17.67 17.11 26.47
N ASN A 234 18.21 17.63 27.57
CA ASN A 234 19.63 17.47 27.91
C ASN A 234 19.92 16.24 28.77
N THR A 235 18.89 15.49 29.18
CA THR A 235 19.04 14.35 30.09
C THR A 235 19.74 13.16 29.43
N TYR A 236 19.53 12.95 28.12
CA TYR A 236 20.15 11.86 27.36
C TYR A 236 20.60 12.35 25.98
N ARG A 237 21.78 13.00 25.93
CA ARG A 237 22.46 13.32 24.67
C ARG A 237 23.24 12.11 24.14
N ALA A 238 23.45 12.07 22.83
CA ALA A 238 24.35 11.07 22.25
C ALA A 238 25.82 11.39 22.59
N SER A 239 26.74 10.47 22.27
CA SER A 239 28.17 10.60 22.59
C SER A 239 28.85 11.82 21.94
N ASP A 240 28.22 12.45 20.96
CA ASP A 240 28.66 13.68 20.29
C ASP A 240 28.01 14.96 20.89
N ASP A 241 27.42 14.83 22.08
CA ASP A 241 26.69 15.88 22.81
C ASP A 241 25.53 16.51 22.01
N LYS A 242 24.93 15.78 21.06
CA LYS A 242 23.78 16.30 20.29
C LYS A 242 22.50 15.51 20.59
N PRO A 243 21.31 16.14 20.54
CA PRO A 243 20.03 15.45 20.70
C PRO A 243 19.78 14.50 19.52
N TYR A 244 18.91 13.52 19.69
CA TYR A 244 18.49 12.58 18.65
C TYR A 244 16.99 12.31 18.75
N THR A 245 16.38 11.85 17.66
CA THR A 245 14.93 11.54 17.59
C THR A 245 14.61 10.21 18.26
N THR A 246 13.39 10.10 18.81
CA THR A 246 12.89 8.83 19.36
C THR A 246 12.76 7.77 18.27
N VAL A 247 12.35 8.14 17.06
CA VAL A 247 12.37 7.24 15.90
C VAL A 247 13.66 7.43 15.11
N ILE A 248 14.34 6.33 14.81
CA ILE A 248 15.55 6.30 13.98
C ILE A 248 15.43 5.21 12.91
N PHE A 249 16.18 5.36 11.82
CA PHE A 249 16.30 4.31 10.80
C PHE A 249 17.73 3.80 10.69
N GLY A 250 17.87 2.50 10.42
CA GLY A 250 19.19 1.89 10.33
C GLY A 250 19.99 2.28 9.09
N ASN A 251 19.32 2.70 8.01
CA ASN A 251 19.91 3.18 6.76
C ASN A 251 18.87 4.01 5.97
N GLY A 252 19.36 4.67 4.90
CA GLY A 252 18.56 5.39 3.91
C GLY A 252 18.78 6.92 3.91
N PRO A 253 17.96 7.70 3.16
CA PRO A 253 18.25 9.11 2.84
C PRO A 253 18.19 10.08 4.02
N GLY A 254 17.80 9.64 5.23
CA GLY A 254 17.86 10.46 6.44
C GLY A 254 19.28 10.73 6.96
N TRP A 255 20.30 10.06 6.43
CA TRP A 255 21.69 10.39 6.73
C TRP A 255 22.15 11.64 5.97
N SER A 256 22.75 12.60 6.67
CA SER A 256 23.20 13.87 6.07
C SER A 256 24.73 13.99 5.98
N SER A 257 25.44 13.90 7.11
CA SER A 257 26.85 14.34 7.21
C SER A 257 27.56 13.82 8.46
N ASP A 258 28.88 13.91 8.43
CA ASP A 258 29.78 13.81 9.59
C ASP A 258 30.61 15.11 9.67
N PRO A 259 30.50 15.92 10.75
CA PRO A 259 29.75 15.66 11.98
C PRO A 259 28.22 15.69 11.79
N ARG A 260 27.52 14.92 12.63
CA ARG A 260 26.05 14.83 12.66
C ARG A 260 25.40 16.20 12.92
N PRO A 261 24.28 16.56 12.27
CA PRO A 261 23.59 17.82 12.53
C PRO A 261 23.02 17.88 13.95
N ASN A 262 22.97 19.08 14.52
CA ASN A 262 22.26 19.34 15.77
C ASN A 262 20.78 19.62 15.46
N LEU A 263 19.88 18.86 16.08
CA LEU A 263 18.44 18.90 15.81
C LEU A 263 17.65 19.77 16.80
N THR A 264 18.28 20.46 17.75
CA THR A 264 17.57 21.25 18.79
C THR A 264 16.54 22.23 18.24
N GLU A 265 16.86 22.91 17.13
CA GLU A 265 15.98 23.90 16.48
C GLU A 265 15.21 23.32 15.28
N VAL A 266 15.34 22.01 15.05
CA VAL A 266 14.68 21.33 13.93
C VAL A 266 13.37 20.75 14.43
N ASP A 267 12.27 21.14 13.78
CA ASP A 267 10.98 20.49 13.98
C ASP A 267 10.98 19.12 13.30
N THR A 268 11.32 18.09 14.08
CA THR A 268 11.42 16.70 13.61
C THR A 268 10.06 16.04 13.39
N SER A 269 8.96 16.71 13.77
CA SER A 269 7.60 16.20 13.59
C SER A 269 6.99 16.52 12.23
N LYS A 270 7.64 17.40 11.44
CA LYS A 270 7.19 17.77 10.10
C LYS A 270 7.14 16.56 9.17
N GLU A 271 6.12 16.55 8.31
CA GLU A 271 5.90 15.50 7.31
C GLU A 271 7.08 15.28 6.35
N CYS A 272 7.81 16.33 6.02
CA CYS A 272 8.98 16.26 5.12
C CYS A 272 10.29 15.86 5.82
N PHE A 273 10.28 15.69 7.14
CA PHE A 273 11.48 15.32 7.90
C PHE A 273 11.86 13.85 7.70
N ASN A 274 13.13 13.59 7.41
CA ASN A 274 13.69 12.24 7.30
C ASN A 274 14.43 11.90 8.60
N SER A 275 14.03 10.83 9.31
CA SER A 275 14.66 10.49 10.59
C SER A 275 16.06 9.88 10.40
N VAL A 276 16.97 10.18 11.34
CA VAL A 276 18.43 10.02 11.18
C VAL A 276 18.92 8.63 11.64
N HIS A 277 20.08 8.28 11.10
CA HIS A 277 20.78 6.99 11.02
C HIS A 277 21.33 6.35 12.32
N LEU A 278 21.29 5.01 12.40
CA LEU A 278 22.28 4.14 13.08
C LEU A 278 22.40 2.77 12.37
N ARG A 279 23.54 2.46 11.72
CA ARG A 279 23.75 1.25 10.87
C ARG A 279 23.03 -0.03 11.32
N CYS A 280 22.13 -0.56 10.49
CA CYS A 280 21.89 -1.99 10.25
C CYS A 280 20.80 -2.21 9.16
N PHE A 281 20.84 -3.35 8.45
CA PHE A 281 19.72 -3.90 7.69
C PHE A 281 18.86 -4.77 8.63
N GLY A 282 17.54 -4.77 8.45
CA GLY A 282 16.59 -5.46 9.33
C GLY A 282 15.98 -6.66 8.64
N CYS A 283 16.43 -7.86 8.98
CA CYS A 283 15.75 -9.13 8.67
C CYS A 283 15.32 -9.75 10.00
N ARG A 284 14.26 -9.22 10.62
CA ARG A 284 13.70 -9.76 11.87
C ARG A 284 12.30 -10.33 11.61
N CYS A 285 11.90 -11.27 12.46
CA CYS A 285 10.53 -11.77 12.53
C CYS A 285 9.53 -10.61 12.68
N TYR A 286 8.39 -10.72 12.02
CA TYR A 286 7.26 -9.79 12.16
C TYR A 286 6.07 -10.51 12.79
N CYS A 287 5.14 -9.71 13.33
CA CYS A 287 3.98 -10.25 14.03
C CYS A 287 2.89 -10.68 13.04
N PHE A 288 2.22 -11.77 13.37
CA PHE A 288 0.93 -12.13 12.79
C PHE A 288 -0.15 -11.83 13.81
N PHE A 289 -1.15 -11.03 13.41
CA PHE A 289 -2.37 -10.85 14.19
C PHE A 289 -3.52 -11.48 13.43
N HIS A 290 -4.32 -12.26 14.14
CA HIS A 290 -5.43 -12.97 13.55
C HIS A 290 -6.61 -13.01 14.52
N GLN A 291 -7.83 -13.05 13.99
CA GLN A 291 -9.05 -13.15 14.78
C GLN A 291 -9.89 -14.33 14.25
N ASN A 292 -10.56 -15.09 15.15
CA ASN A 292 -11.68 -16.01 14.87
C ASN A 292 -11.40 -17.53 14.86
N LYS A 293 -12.28 -18.33 14.25
CA LYS A 293 -12.47 -19.78 14.48
C LYS A 293 -11.18 -20.62 14.35
N TYR A 294 -10.23 -20.16 13.55
CA TYR A 294 -8.94 -20.83 13.32
C TYR A 294 -7.74 -20.03 13.82
N ALA A 295 -7.96 -18.94 14.55
CA ALA A 295 -6.93 -18.12 15.17
C ALA A 295 -5.90 -18.97 15.93
N HIS A 296 -6.36 -19.97 16.68
CA HIS A 296 -5.50 -20.84 17.48
C HIS A 296 -4.44 -21.60 16.66
N LEU A 297 -4.61 -21.77 15.35
CA LEU A 297 -3.66 -22.50 14.50
C LEU A 297 -2.33 -21.77 14.30
N LEU A 298 -2.30 -20.45 14.50
CA LEU A 298 -1.10 -19.62 14.28
C LEU A 298 -0.28 -19.40 15.57
N ASN A 299 -0.65 -20.06 16.68
CA ASN A 299 0.07 -20.01 17.96
C ASN A 299 1.09 -21.15 18.16
N HIS A 300 1.27 -22.00 17.15
CA HIS A 300 2.18 -23.16 17.21
C HIS A 300 3.46 -22.93 16.41
N GLU A 301 4.30 -22.00 16.85
CA GLU A 301 5.73 -21.93 16.49
C GLU A 301 6.59 -21.50 17.69
#